data_AF-A0A840Q2Q4-F1
#
_entry.id   AF-A0A840Q2Q4-F1
#
_cell.length_a   1.000
_cell.length_b   1.000
_cell.length_c   1.000
_cell.angle_alpha   90.00
_cell.angle_beta   90.00
_cell.angle_gamma   90.00
#
_symmetry.space_group_name_H-M   'P 1'
#
loop_
_entity.id
_entity.type
_entity.pdbx_description
1 polymer ?
#
loop_
_entity_poly.entity_id
_entity_poly.type
_entity_poly.pdbx_seq_one_letter_code
_entity_poly.pdbx_strand_id
1 'polypeptide(L)'
;MFAEEHLNREREKIGNYFKSKYNISFEELTFFNNYSNSLLRCTVSLKIWSEKLEVKKVVSHESLQYLKETTSNFTQVLTLGILGFKSPTYSMIRRSLENIISFYYYKDHPIEFIKKMLVPNFKNLSINEMGDYIKQYPFKYFYGDSIEIETNINEFVSQIMGLWKTEYQNLSKFVHGSTEEYLDQSSFIEEIIPNNEILKNVEKHVNKFCSIVNTLNILFFFDLYKTEFSEEEKQFIRQSITQSGYKISIQEIFGEI
;
A
#
# COMPACT_ATOMS: atom_id res chain seq x y z
N MET A 1 -7.01 -21.12 -7.48
CA MET A 1 -8.24 -21.10 -8.31
C MET A 1 -9.32 -20.21 -7.66
N PHE A 2 -9.62 -20.35 -6.37
CA PHE A 2 -10.64 -19.52 -5.67
C PHE A 2 -10.36 -18.01 -5.61
N ALA A 3 -9.09 -17.58 -5.52
CA ALA A 3 -8.74 -16.16 -5.41
C ALA A 3 -9.03 -15.35 -6.70
N GLU A 4 -8.77 -15.92 -7.88
CA GLU A 4 -9.02 -15.24 -9.16
C GLU A 4 -10.52 -15.18 -9.47
N GLU A 5 -11.27 -16.24 -9.16
CA GLU A 5 -12.73 -16.23 -9.28
C GLU A 5 -13.36 -15.18 -8.35
N HIS A 6 -12.87 -15.05 -7.12
CA HIS A 6 -13.31 -14.00 -6.20
C HIS A 6 -13.01 -12.60 -6.74
N LEU A 7 -11.78 -12.35 -7.20
CA LEU A 7 -11.39 -11.07 -7.80
C LEU A 7 -12.24 -10.72 -9.03
N ASN A 8 -12.52 -11.71 -9.88
CA ASN A 8 -13.40 -11.53 -11.04
C ASN A 8 -14.82 -11.12 -10.62
N ARG A 9 -15.39 -11.81 -9.62
CA ARG A 9 -16.72 -11.48 -9.09
C ARG A 9 -16.77 -10.08 -8.46
N GLU A 10 -15.77 -9.69 -7.68
CA GLU A 10 -15.71 -8.35 -7.10
C GLU A 10 -15.54 -7.27 -8.17
N ARG A 11 -14.74 -7.53 -9.21
CA ARG A 11 -14.61 -6.63 -10.36
C ARG A 11 -15.93 -6.46 -11.12
N GLU A 12 -16.67 -7.54 -11.34
CA GLU A 12 -18.00 -7.46 -11.97
C GLU A 12 -18.97 -6.61 -11.15
N LYS A 13 -18.95 -6.75 -9.82
CA LYS A 13 -19.74 -5.88 -8.93
C LYS A 13 -19.36 -4.41 -9.07
N ILE A 14 -18.07 -4.10 -9.16
CA ILE A 14 -17.58 -2.73 -9.41
C ILE A 14 -18.14 -2.22 -10.74
N GLY A 15 -17.97 -2.98 -11.83
CA GLY A 15 -18.46 -2.60 -13.15
C GLY A 15 -19.98 -2.34 -13.15
N ASN A 16 -20.76 -3.23 -12.55
CA ASN A 16 -22.21 -3.08 -12.42
C ASN A 16 -22.60 -1.86 -11.57
N TYR A 17 -21.90 -1.62 -10.47
CA TYR A 17 -22.12 -0.44 -9.64
C TYR A 17 -21.91 0.85 -10.43
N PHE A 18 -20.78 0.99 -11.12
CA PHE A 18 -20.49 2.22 -11.87
C PHE A 18 -21.40 2.42 -13.08
N LYS A 19 -21.76 1.34 -13.79
CA LYS A 19 -22.75 1.40 -14.86
C LYS A 19 -24.11 1.87 -14.34
N SER A 20 -24.59 1.30 -13.22
CA SER A 20 -25.90 1.65 -12.66
C SER A 20 -25.95 3.04 -12.00
N LYS A 21 -24.88 3.45 -11.32
CA LYS A 21 -24.85 4.69 -10.52
C LYS A 21 -24.41 5.91 -11.30
N TYR A 22 -23.47 5.73 -12.24
CA TYR A 22 -22.82 6.82 -12.96
C TYR A 22 -22.97 6.72 -14.48
N ASN A 23 -23.67 5.71 -15.00
CA ASN A 23 -23.84 5.46 -16.44
C ASN A 23 -22.50 5.35 -17.21
N ILE A 24 -21.46 4.84 -16.54
CA ILE A 24 -20.14 4.64 -17.16
C ILE A 24 -20.14 3.32 -17.93
N SER A 25 -19.76 3.37 -19.21
CA SER A 25 -19.44 2.19 -20.01
C SER A 25 -17.95 1.87 -19.92
N PHE A 26 -17.63 0.59 -19.75
CA PHE A 26 -16.25 0.10 -19.67
C PHE A 26 -15.75 -0.50 -20.99
N GLU A 27 -16.58 -0.54 -22.03
CA GLU A 27 -16.24 -1.17 -23.32
C GLU A 27 -14.99 -0.53 -23.95
N GLU A 28 -14.82 0.79 -23.80
CA GLU A 28 -13.66 1.54 -24.32
C GLU A 28 -12.53 1.69 -23.28
N LEU A 29 -12.77 1.32 -22.02
CA LEU A 29 -11.79 1.38 -20.93
C LEU A 29 -11.00 0.07 -20.82
N THR A 30 -10.17 -0.19 -21.82
CA THR A 30 -9.35 -1.41 -21.91
C THR A 30 -8.47 -1.67 -20.68
N PHE A 31 -8.05 -0.64 -19.94
CA PHE A 31 -7.26 -0.76 -18.72
C PHE A 31 -8.07 -0.97 -17.43
N PHE A 32 -9.41 -0.90 -17.49
CA PHE A 32 -10.28 -1.05 -16.32
C PHE A 32 -10.03 -2.35 -15.55
N ASN A 33 -9.86 -3.46 -16.28
CA ASN A 33 -9.65 -4.76 -15.67
C ASN A 33 -8.32 -4.85 -14.93
N ASN A 34 -7.23 -4.42 -15.57
CA ASN A 34 -5.90 -4.39 -14.98
C ASN A 34 -5.87 -3.53 -13.72
N TYR A 35 -6.36 -2.30 -13.85
CA TYR A 35 -6.49 -1.34 -12.77
C TYR A 35 -7.27 -1.92 -11.58
N SER A 36 -8.49 -2.40 -11.83
CA SER A 36 -9.38 -2.92 -10.77
C SER A 36 -8.77 -4.14 -10.09
N ASN A 37 -8.16 -5.05 -10.86
CA ASN A 37 -7.51 -6.24 -10.31
C ASN A 37 -6.33 -5.88 -9.41
N SER A 38 -5.49 -4.94 -9.83
CA SER A 38 -4.32 -4.50 -9.06
C SER A 38 -4.74 -3.84 -7.74
N LEU A 39 -5.77 -2.97 -7.76
CA LEU A 39 -6.31 -2.38 -6.54
C LEU A 39 -7.02 -3.39 -5.62
N LEU A 40 -7.82 -4.30 -6.19
CA LEU A 40 -8.50 -5.33 -5.41
C LEU A 40 -7.49 -6.25 -4.73
N ARG A 41 -6.45 -6.69 -5.44
CA ARG A 41 -5.34 -7.47 -4.86
C ARG A 41 -4.68 -6.71 -3.72
N CYS A 42 -4.32 -5.45 -3.93
CA CYS A 42 -3.73 -4.64 -2.87
C CYS A 42 -4.67 -4.53 -1.66
N THR A 43 -5.92 -4.15 -1.87
CA THR A 43 -6.93 -3.97 -0.81
C THR A 43 -7.17 -5.25 -0.02
N VAL A 44 -7.32 -6.39 -0.70
CA VAL A 44 -7.54 -7.68 -0.04
C VAL A 44 -6.29 -8.09 0.74
N SER A 45 -5.08 -7.88 0.20
CA SER A 45 -3.84 -8.17 0.95
C SER A 45 -3.74 -7.33 2.23
N LEU A 46 -4.09 -6.04 2.18
CA LEU A 46 -4.13 -5.16 3.36
C LEU A 46 -5.16 -5.62 4.40
N LYS A 47 -6.33 -6.10 3.95
CA LYS A 47 -7.37 -6.64 4.84
C LYS A 47 -6.90 -7.91 5.54
N ILE A 48 -6.30 -8.85 4.82
CA ILE A 48 -5.75 -10.08 5.39
C ILE A 48 -4.72 -9.73 6.48
N TRP A 49 -3.78 -8.83 6.16
CA TRP A 49 -2.81 -8.35 7.16
C TRP A 49 -3.48 -7.74 8.37
N SER A 50 -4.43 -6.81 8.15
CA SER A 50 -5.12 -6.14 9.24
C SER A 50 -5.87 -7.11 10.15
N GLU A 51 -6.59 -8.09 9.59
CA GLU A 51 -7.30 -9.10 10.38
C GLU A 51 -6.35 -9.96 11.20
N LYS A 52 -5.28 -10.47 10.59
CA LYS A 52 -4.33 -11.35 11.29
C LYS A 52 -3.61 -10.62 12.42
N LEU A 53 -3.16 -9.39 12.17
CA LEU A 53 -2.51 -8.54 13.15
C LEU A 53 -3.45 -8.19 14.32
N GLU A 54 -4.74 -7.93 14.03
CA GLU A 54 -5.76 -7.63 15.04
C GLU A 54 -6.10 -8.85 15.91
N VAL A 55 -6.43 -9.97 15.27
CA VAL A 55 -6.83 -11.21 15.95
C VAL A 55 -5.72 -11.70 16.87
N LYS A 56 -4.46 -11.58 16.42
CA LYS A 56 -3.28 -12.01 17.18
C LYS A 56 -2.75 -10.95 18.13
N LYS A 57 -3.34 -9.75 18.13
CA LYS A 57 -2.99 -8.62 19.01
C LYS A 57 -1.50 -8.29 19.00
N VAL A 58 -0.87 -8.41 17.82
CA VAL A 58 0.57 -8.18 17.61
C VAL A 58 0.88 -6.68 17.57
N VAL A 59 -0.11 -5.86 17.21
CA VAL A 59 0.00 -4.40 17.14
C VAL A 59 -1.15 -3.77 17.93
N SER A 60 -0.93 -2.56 18.46
CA SER A 60 -1.99 -1.80 19.12
C SER A 60 -3.11 -1.45 18.14
N HIS A 61 -4.32 -1.26 18.69
CA HIS A 61 -5.48 -0.84 17.90
C HIS A 61 -5.21 0.48 17.18
N GLU A 62 -4.58 1.41 17.89
CA GLU A 62 -4.21 2.75 17.43
C GLU A 62 -3.31 2.70 16.18
N SER A 63 -2.26 1.89 16.22
CA SER A 63 -1.33 1.75 15.09
C SER A 63 -2.03 1.05 13.93
N LEU A 64 -2.84 0.02 14.21
CA LEU A 64 -3.61 -0.69 13.19
C LEU A 64 -4.59 0.22 12.43
N GLN A 65 -5.09 1.30 13.06
CA GLN A 65 -5.97 2.27 12.37
C GLN A 65 -5.31 2.85 11.11
N TYR A 66 -3.99 3.04 11.07
CA TYR A 66 -3.31 3.51 9.85
C TYR A 66 -3.43 2.51 8.69
N LEU A 67 -3.35 1.20 8.97
CA LEU A 67 -3.52 0.16 7.95
C LEU A 67 -4.99 0.07 7.49
N LYS A 68 -5.95 0.23 8.41
CA LYS A 68 -7.39 0.29 8.10
C LYS A 68 -7.76 1.52 7.29
N GLU A 69 -7.24 2.69 7.66
CA GLU A 69 -7.37 3.93 6.88
C GLU A 69 -6.74 3.78 5.49
N THR A 70 -5.63 3.07 5.37
CA THR A 70 -5.01 2.79 4.07
C THR A 70 -5.93 1.92 3.19
N THR A 71 -6.59 0.92 3.78
CA THR A 71 -7.61 0.12 3.07
C THR A 71 -8.80 0.98 2.62
N SER A 72 -9.25 1.91 3.47
CA SER A 72 -10.29 2.90 3.14
C SER A 72 -9.86 3.80 1.98
N ASN A 73 -8.65 4.36 2.05
CA ASN A 73 -8.07 5.18 0.99
C ASN A 73 -8.03 4.42 -0.34
N PHE A 74 -7.65 3.15 -0.35
CA PHE A 74 -7.61 2.35 -1.58
C PHE A 74 -8.98 2.10 -2.20
N THR A 75 -10.04 2.05 -1.39
CA THR A 75 -11.42 2.03 -1.88
C THR A 75 -11.78 3.36 -2.58
N GLN A 76 -11.28 4.48 -2.05
CA GLN A 76 -11.42 5.80 -2.68
C GLN A 76 -10.56 5.91 -3.94
N VAL A 77 -9.33 5.41 -3.94
CA VAL A 77 -8.45 5.35 -5.13
C VAL A 77 -9.19 4.65 -6.25
N LEU A 78 -9.77 3.47 -5.99
CA LEU A 78 -10.57 2.71 -6.96
C LEU A 78 -11.67 3.55 -7.60
N THR A 79 -12.42 4.25 -6.75
CA THR A 79 -13.57 5.04 -7.19
C THR A 79 -13.14 6.27 -7.97
N LEU A 80 -12.23 7.05 -7.42
CA LEU A 80 -11.75 8.30 -8.00
C LEU A 80 -11.01 8.06 -9.32
N GLY A 81 -10.21 6.99 -9.40
CA GLY A 81 -9.51 6.62 -10.63
C GLY A 81 -10.47 6.22 -11.75
N ILE A 82 -11.51 5.43 -11.44
CA ILE A 82 -12.55 5.07 -12.42
C ILE A 82 -13.28 6.31 -12.93
N LEU A 83 -13.62 7.25 -12.03
CA LEU A 83 -14.31 8.48 -12.39
C LEU A 83 -13.43 9.47 -13.18
N GLY A 84 -12.10 9.28 -13.20
CA GLY A 84 -11.17 10.16 -13.92
C GLY A 84 -10.51 11.25 -13.06
N PHE A 85 -10.72 11.24 -11.74
CA PHE A 85 -10.11 12.22 -10.83
C PHE A 85 -8.62 11.93 -10.58
N LYS A 86 -7.76 12.47 -11.43
CA LYS A 86 -6.30 12.22 -11.42
C LYS A 86 -5.63 12.65 -10.11
N SER A 87 -5.66 13.94 -9.78
CA SER A 87 -4.92 14.46 -8.62
C SER A 87 -5.45 13.91 -7.28
N PRO A 88 -6.77 13.87 -7.03
CA PRO A 88 -7.31 13.25 -5.81
C PRO A 88 -6.89 11.79 -5.64
N THR A 89 -6.85 11.01 -6.73
CA THR A 89 -6.41 9.61 -6.70
C THR A 89 -4.95 9.49 -6.26
N TYR A 90 -4.04 10.30 -6.82
CA TYR A 90 -2.63 10.30 -6.41
C TYR A 90 -2.42 10.79 -4.98
N SER A 91 -3.19 11.78 -4.54
CA SER A 91 -3.17 12.27 -3.15
C SER A 91 -3.52 11.16 -2.16
N MET A 92 -4.52 10.32 -2.47
CA MET A 92 -4.90 9.18 -1.62
C MET A 92 -3.82 8.10 -1.56
N ILE A 93 -3.12 7.81 -2.67
CA ILE A 93 -1.98 6.88 -2.66
C ILE A 93 -0.83 7.45 -1.82
N ARG A 94 -0.52 8.75 -1.97
CA ARG A 94 0.51 9.42 -1.17
C ARG A 94 0.21 9.36 0.32
N ARG A 95 -1.02 9.71 0.72
CA ARG A 95 -1.46 9.62 2.12
C ARG A 95 -1.39 8.19 2.65
N SER A 96 -1.66 7.19 1.79
CA SER A 96 -1.49 5.79 2.15
C SER A 96 -0.02 5.43 2.39
N LEU A 97 0.93 5.95 1.61
CA LEU A 97 2.36 5.78 1.90
C LEU A 97 2.74 6.39 3.25
N GLU A 98 2.19 7.56 3.61
CA GLU A 98 2.43 8.19 4.92
C GLU A 98 1.84 7.35 6.06
N ASN A 99 0.64 6.81 5.87
CA ASN A 99 -0.01 5.93 6.84
C ASN A 99 0.80 4.67 7.10
N ILE A 100 1.37 4.04 6.07
CA ILE A 100 2.18 2.82 6.23
C ILE A 100 3.45 3.09 7.05
N ILE A 101 4.13 4.20 6.79
CA ILE A 101 5.31 4.56 7.60
C ILE A 101 4.91 4.88 9.04
N SER A 102 3.80 5.61 9.22
CA SER A 102 3.25 5.89 10.54
C SER A 102 2.86 4.60 11.29
N PHE A 103 2.30 3.61 10.59
CA PHE A 103 1.97 2.30 11.13
C PHE A 103 3.20 1.60 11.72
N TYR A 104 4.29 1.50 10.94
CA TYR A 104 5.53 0.86 11.42
C TYR A 104 6.20 1.64 12.54
N TYR A 105 6.14 2.96 12.51
CA TYR A 105 6.70 3.77 13.57
C TYR A 105 5.90 3.60 14.88
N TYR A 106 4.59 3.83 14.84
CA TYR A 106 3.76 3.82 16.05
C TYR A 106 3.48 2.44 16.62
N LYS A 107 3.70 1.34 15.87
CA LYS A 107 3.59 -0.01 16.45
C LYS A 107 4.53 -0.19 17.66
N ASP A 108 5.72 0.40 17.61
CA ASP A 108 6.73 0.30 18.67
C ASP A 108 6.84 1.55 19.53
N HIS A 109 6.17 2.64 19.13
CA HIS A 109 6.16 3.92 19.85
C HIS A 109 4.76 4.32 20.34
N PRO A 110 4.07 3.49 21.13
CA PRO A 110 2.69 3.77 21.57
C PRO A 110 2.59 5.02 22.46
N ILE A 111 3.62 5.32 23.25
CA ILE A 111 3.65 6.53 24.09
C ILE A 111 3.63 7.79 23.23
N GLU A 112 4.37 7.79 22.12
CA GLU A 112 4.44 8.95 21.22
C GLU A 112 3.14 9.12 20.44
N PHE A 113 2.49 8.02 20.07
CA PHE A 113 1.14 8.06 19.53
C PHE A 113 0.16 8.72 20.51
N ILE A 114 0.20 8.32 21.79
CA ILE A 114 -0.67 8.90 22.83
C ILE A 114 -0.38 10.39 23.00
N LYS A 115 0.90 10.79 23.03
CA LYS A 115 1.28 12.22 23.11
C LYS A 115 0.75 13.01 21.91
N LYS A 116 0.85 12.47 20.69
CA LYS A 116 0.27 13.06 19.48
C LYS A 116 -1.23 13.33 19.62
N MET A 117 -1.96 12.43 20.27
CA MET A 117 -3.42 12.55 20.44
C MET A 117 -3.83 13.51 21.55
N LEU A 118 -3.09 13.54 22.67
CA LEU A 118 -3.50 14.23 23.89
C LEU A 118 -2.87 15.61 24.06
N VAL A 119 -1.70 15.85 23.48
CA VAL A 119 -0.94 17.09 23.68
C VAL A 119 -1.15 18.03 22.48
N PRO A 120 -1.83 19.18 22.67
CA PRO A 120 -1.94 20.19 21.63
C PRO A 120 -0.56 20.63 21.14
N ASN A 121 -0.38 20.77 19.83
CA ASN A 121 0.88 21.16 19.19
C ASN A 121 2.07 20.22 19.46
N PHE A 122 1.83 18.94 19.79
CA PHE A 122 2.91 17.95 19.86
C PHE A 122 3.66 17.91 18.52
N LYS A 123 4.96 18.21 18.57
CA LYS A 123 5.83 18.17 17.39
C LYS A 123 6.09 16.71 17.02
N ASN A 124 5.31 16.21 16.06
CA ASN A 124 5.55 14.90 15.47
C ASN A 124 6.85 14.90 14.67
N LEU A 125 7.47 13.72 14.59
CA LEU A 125 8.49 13.47 13.58
C LEU A 125 7.89 13.68 12.19
N SER A 126 8.72 14.14 11.27
CA SER A 126 8.40 14.15 9.86
C SER A 126 8.30 12.72 9.33
N ILE A 127 7.60 12.55 8.20
CA ILE A 127 7.44 11.23 7.60
C ILE A 127 8.78 10.62 7.15
N ASN A 128 9.76 11.46 6.80
CA ASN A 128 11.09 10.99 6.44
C ASN A 128 11.85 10.47 7.66
N GLU A 129 11.76 11.16 8.80
CA GLU A 129 12.36 10.69 10.06
C GLU A 129 11.74 9.36 10.52
N MET A 130 10.42 9.21 10.42
CA MET A 130 9.75 7.93 10.67
C MET A 130 10.17 6.85 9.66
N GLY A 131 10.43 7.21 8.41
CA GLY A 131 10.93 6.28 7.39
C GLY A 131 12.37 5.83 7.66
N ASP A 132 13.21 6.69 8.23
CA ASP A 132 14.58 6.31 8.60
C ASP A 132 14.61 5.33 9.78
N TYR A 133 13.60 5.36 10.67
CA TYR A 133 13.42 4.33 11.69
C TYR A 133 13.27 2.92 11.07
N ILE A 134 12.53 2.77 9.96
CA ILE A 134 12.38 1.46 9.29
C ILE A 134 13.74 0.93 8.79
N LYS A 135 14.59 1.80 8.26
CA LYS A 135 15.94 1.41 7.80
C LYS A 135 16.87 1.03 8.94
N GLN A 136 16.69 1.64 10.10
CA GLN A 136 17.50 1.42 11.29
C GLN A 136 16.90 0.36 12.22
N TYR A 137 15.80 -0.27 11.80
CA TYR A 137 15.10 -1.24 12.62
C TYR A 137 16.03 -2.42 12.95
N PRO A 138 16.12 -2.86 14.21
CA PRO A 138 17.12 -3.84 14.63
C PRO A 138 16.69 -5.27 14.27
N PHE A 139 16.58 -5.57 12.97
CA PHE A 139 16.11 -6.87 12.47
C PHE A 139 16.93 -8.05 13.01
N LYS A 140 18.25 -7.87 13.22
CA LYS A 140 19.11 -8.91 13.79
C LYS A 140 18.64 -9.42 15.14
N TYR A 141 18.04 -8.55 15.96
CA TYR A 141 17.54 -8.92 17.28
C TYR A 141 16.38 -9.92 17.18
N PHE A 142 15.58 -9.82 16.12
CA PHE A 142 14.41 -10.66 15.90
C PHE A 142 14.72 -11.93 15.09
N TYR A 143 15.69 -11.88 14.18
CA TYR A 143 16.00 -12.99 13.26
C TYR A 143 17.32 -13.72 13.54
N GLY A 144 18.13 -13.28 14.51
CA GLY A 144 19.35 -13.95 14.97
C GLY A 144 20.66 -13.39 14.39
N ASP A 145 21.78 -13.87 14.94
CA ASP A 145 23.13 -13.28 14.82
C ASP A 145 23.97 -13.77 13.61
N SER A 146 23.36 -14.07 12.46
CA SER A 146 24.16 -14.30 11.25
C SER A 146 24.44 -12.97 10.54
N ILE A 147 25.72 -12.63 10.36
CA ILE A 147 26.18 -11.39 9.70
C ILE A 147 25.62 -11.31 8.27
N GLU A 148 25.45 -12.46 7.61
CA GLU A 148 24.90 -12.57 6.25
C GLU A 148 23.40 -12.20 6.20
N ILE A 149 22.58 -12.72 7.13
CA ILE A 149 21.15 -12.37 7.21
C ILE A 149 20.98 -10.89 7.53
N GLU A 150 21.78 -10.35 8.46
CA GLU A 150 21.73 -8.92 8.80
C GLU A 150 22.06 -8.04 7.58
N THR A 151 23.12 -8.38 6.84
CA THR A 151 23.52 -7.63 5.64
C THR A 151 22.44 -7.70 4.57
N ASN A 152 21.93 -8.90 4.27
CA ASN A 152 20.89 -9.11 3.26
C ASN A 152 19.59 -8.37 3.59
N ILE A 153 19.14 -8.42 4.85
CA ILE A 153 17.94 -7.69 5.29
C ILE A 153 18.16 -6.18 5.18
N ASN A 154 19.29 -5.65 5.63
CA ASN A 154 19.56 -4.21 5.61
C ASN A 154 19.65 -3.65 4.19
N GLU A 155 20.31 -4.38 3.28
CA GLU A 155 20.36 -4.03 1.86
C GLU A 155 18.95 -4.05 1.25
N PHE A 156 18.18 -5.08 1.54
CA PHE A 156 16.83 -5.23 1.01
C PHE A 156 15.87 -4.14 1.53
N VAL A 157 15.90 -3.85 2.84
CA VAL A 157 15.15 -2.74 3.44
C VAL A 157 15.56 -1.40 2.82
N SER A 158 16.85 -1.20 2.56
CA SER A 158 17.34 0.01 1.88
C SER A 158 16.77 0.15 0.47
N GLN A 159 16.65 -0.94 -0.29
CA GLN A 159 16.00 -0.94 -1.60
C GLN A 159 14.50 -0.60 -1.51
N ILE A 160 13.78 -1.22 -0.56
CA ILE A 160 12.35 -0.97 -0.35
C ILE A 160 12.10 0.49 0.04
N MET A 161 12.88 1.01 0.98
CA MET A 161 12.76 2.39 1.43
C MET A 161 13.23 3.40 0.38
N GLY A 162 14.17 3.01 -0.49
CA GLY A 162 14.53 3.77 -1.69
C GLY A 162 13.35 3.91 -2.64
N LEU A 163 12.67 2.80 -2.96
CA LEU A 163 11.46 2.80 -3.79
C LEU A 163 10.34 3.64 -3.15
N TRP A 164 10.09 3.47 -1.85
CA TRP A 164 9.13 4.29 -1.11
C TRP A 164 9.43 5.78 -1.23
N LYS A 165 10.70 6.19 -1.05
CA LYS A 165 11.09 7.60 -1.11
C LYS A 165 10.85 8.19 -2.51
N THR A 166 11.29 7.49 -3.56
CA THR A 166 11.07 7.94 -4.95
C THR A 166 9.58 8.04 -5.26
N GLU A 167 8.79 7.06 -4.81
CA GLU A 167 7.36 7.03 -5.04
C GLU A 167 6.62 8.16 -4.30
N TYR A 168 6.94 8.37 -3.02
CA TYR A 168 6.40 9.46 -2.23
C TYR A 168 6.74 10.84 -2.81
N GLN A 169 7.97 11.03 -3.29
CA GLN A 169 8.39 12.27 -3.98
C GLN A 169 7.62 12.49 -5.28
N ASN A 170 7.45 11.44 -6.09
CA ASN A 170 6.69 11.54 -7.35
C ASN A 170 5.23 11.89 -7.09
N LEU A 171 4.58 11.23 -6.12
CA LEU A 171 3.18 11.51 -5.79
C LEU A 171 2.99 12.89 -5.14
N SER A 172 4.00 13.40 -4.42
CA SER A 172 3.96 14.74 -3.84
C SER A 172 3.89 15.85 -4.89
N LYS A 173 4.37 15.62 -6.11
CA LYS A 173 4.25 16.57 -7.23
C LYS A 173 2.80 16.86 -7.59
N PHE A 174 1.92 15.86 -7.50
CA PHE A 174 0.47 16.01 -7.77
C PHE A 174 -0.28 16.75 -6.66
N VAL A 175 0.26 16.76 -5.43
CA VAL A 175 -0.35 17.47 -4.30
C VAL A 175 0.09 18.94 -4.26
N HIS A 176 1.36 19.20 -4.59
CA HIS A 176 1.91 20.56 -4.55
C HIS A 176 1.86 21.31 -5.88
N GLY A 177 1.40 20.67 -6.96
CA GLY A 177 1.25 21.31 -8.27
C GLY A 177 2.58 21.81 -8.84
N SER A 178 3.64 21.00 -8.72
CA SER A 178 5.01 21.46 -8.98
C SER A 178 5.29 21.90 -10.43
N THR A 179 4.51 21.41 -11.41
CA THR A 179 4.48 21.91 -12.80
C THR A 179 3.06 21.72 -13.37
N GLU A 180 2.75 22.38 -14.49
CA GLU A 180 1.43 22.31 -15.15
C GLU A 180 0.96 20.88 -15.43
N GLU A 181 1.87 19.94 -15.71
CA GLU A 181 1.58 18.52 -15.94
C GLU A 181 0.95 17.80 -14.73
N TYR A 182 1.20 18.32 -13.51
CA TYR A 182 0.70 17.78 -12.26
C TYR A 182 -0.55 18.51 -11.73
N LEU A 183 -0.98 19.58 -12.42
CA LEU A 183 -2.23 20.27 -12.12
C LEU A 183 -3.39 19.54 -12.79
N ASP A 184 -4.51 19.40 -12.07
CA ASP A 184 -5.79 19.13 -12.73
C ASP A 184 -6.30 20.45 -13.28
N GLN A 185 -6.15 20.64 -14.60
CA GLN A 185 -6.58 21.84 -15.32
C GLN A 185 -8.06 21.77 -15.73
N SER A 186 -8.78 20.72 -15.32
CA SER A 186 -10.21 20.59 -15.58
C SER A 186 -10.96 21.78 -15.00
N SER A 187 -11.53 22.59 -15.87
CA SER A 187 -12.22 23.83 -15.50
C SER A 187 -13.68 23.56 -15.11
N PHE A 188 -14.23 22.44 -15.58
CA PHE A 188 -15.61 22.01 -15.33
C PHE A 188 -15.70 20.51 -15.03
N ILE A 189 -16.72 20.13 -14.27
CA ILE A 189 -16.94 18.74 -13.85
C ILE A 189 -17.16 17.79 -15.03
N GLU A 190 -17.68 18.30 -16.14
CA GLU A 190 -17.94 17.54 -17.38
C GLU A 190 -16.66 17.10 -18.10
N GLU A 191 -15.54 17.75 -17.80
CA GLU A 191 -14.21 17.40 -18.34
C GLU A 191 -13.57 16.23 -17.58
N ILE A 192 -14.15 15.84 -16.43
CA ILE A 192 -13.67 14.75 -15.60
C ILE A 192 -14.32 13.46 -16.09
N ILE A 193 -13.62 12.79 -17.01
CA ILE A 193 -14.08 11.57 -17.64
C ILE A 193 -13.11 10.40 -17.39
N PRO A 194 -13.62 9.15 -17.32
CA PRO A 194 -12.77 7.97 -17.25
C PRO A 194 -11.74 7.92 -18.38
N ASN A 195 -10.48 7.64 -18.05
CA ASN A 195 -9.39 7.66 -19.04
C ASN A 195 -8.41 6.50 -18.81
N ASN A 196 -8.15 5.72 -19.87
CA ASN A 196 -7.20 4.59 -19.85
C ASN A 196 -5.80 4.98 -19.39
N GLU A 197 -5.30 6.17 -19.76
CA GLU A 197 -4.00 6.66 -19.34
C GLU A 197 -3.93 6.91 -17.84
N ILE A 198 -4.98 7.52 -17.26
CA ILE A 198 -5.10 7.72 -15.82
C ILE A 198 -5.10 6.36 -15.12
N LEU A 199 -5.98 5.44 -15.54
CA LEU A 199 -6.07 4.10 -14.95
C LEU A 199 -4.72 3.36 -15.01
N LYS A 200 -4.06 3.36 -16.16
CA LYS A 200 -2.75 2.73 -16.36
C LYS A 200 -1.67 3.35 -15.49
N ASN A 201 -1.64 4.67 -15.35
CA ASN A 201 -0.64 5.35 -14.54
C ASN A 201 -0.87 5.10 -13.05
N VAL A 202 -2.11 5.23 -12.58
CA VAL A 202 -2.49 4.91 -11.20
C VAL A 202 -2.18 3.46 -10.84
N GLU A 203 -2.44 2.51 -11.75
CA GLU A 203 -2.10 1.09 -11.56
C GLU A 203 -0.61 0.90 -11.23
N LYS A 204 0.30 1.61 -11.93
CA LYS A 204 1.74 1.52 -11.65
C LYS A 204 2.09 1.95 -10.23
N HIS A 205 1.47 3.04 -9.76
CA HIS A 205 1.67 3.55 -8.40
C HIS A 205 1.12 2.58 -7.35
N VAL A 206 -0.06 2.01 -7.60
CA VAL A 206 -0.67 0.97 -6.75
C VAL A 206 0.20 -0.27 -6.65
N ASN A 207 0.75 -0.75 -7.76
CA ASN A 207 1.61 -1.93 -7.78
C ASN A 207 2.90 -1.75 -6.97
N LYS A 208 3.53 -0.57 -7.07
CA LYS A 208 4.69 -0.21 -6.24
C LYS A 208 4.33 -0.13 -4.76
N PHE A 209 3.25 0.60 -4.44
CA PHE A 209 2.75 0.69 -3.07
C PHE A 209 2.51 -0.70 -2.48
N CYS A 210 1.77 -1.54 -3.21
CA CYS A 210 1.39 -2.87 -2.76
C CYS A 210 2.61 -3.77 -2.51
N SER A 211 3.62 -3.65 -3.38
CA SER A 211 4.90 -4.34 -3.21
C SER A 211 5.64 -3.87 -1.97
N ILE A 212 5.74 -2.55 -1.74
CA ILE A 212 6.37 -1.99 -0.53
C ILE A 212 5.69 -2.53 0.73
N VAL A 213 4.37 -2.40 0.82
CA VAL A 213 3.65 -2.75 2.05
C VAL A 213 3.72 -4.24 2.36
N ASN A 214 3.44 -5.09 1.36
CA ASN A 214 3.44 -6.54 1.60
C ASN A 214 4.84 -7.05 1.92
N THR A 215 5.87 -6.54 1.26
CA THR A 215 7.25 -6.91 1.58
C THR A 215 7.65 -6.43 2.98
N LEU A 216 7.36 -5.19 3.35
CA LEU A 216 7.63 -4.71 4.71
C LEU A 216 6.84 -5.52 5.76
N ASN A 217 5.58 -5.87 5.49
CA ASN A 217 4.79 -6.63 6.45
C ASN A 217 5.39 -8.03 6.66
N ILE A 218 5.86 -8.67 5.59
CA ILE A 218 6.59 -9.94 5.71
C ILE A 218 7.86 -9.72 6.54
N LEU A 219 8.67 -8.69 6.26
CA LEU A 219 9.90 -8.42 7.00
C LEU A 219 9.68 -8.12 8.49
N PHE A 220 8.60 -7.43 8.86
CA PHE A 220 8.31 -7.06 10.25
C PHE A 220 7.55 -8.14 11.02
N PHE A 221 6.81 -9.00 10.33
CA PHE A 221 5.89 -9.96 10.93
C PHE A 221 6.10 -11.37 10.35
N PHE A 222 7.32 -11.75 10.01
CA PHE A 222 7.60 -13.01 9.32
C PHE A 222 7.14 -14.23 10.11
N ASP A 223 7.38 -14.27 11.42
CA ASP A 223 6.96 -15.40 12.26
C ASP A 223 5.43 -15.58 12.24
N LEU A 224 4.70 -14.46 12.31
CA LEU A 224 3.25 -14.45 12.20
C LEU A 224 2.81 -14.92 10.81
N TYR A 225 3.42 -14.37 9.76
CA TYR A 225 3.16 -14.74 8.37
C TYR A 225 3.38 -16.23 8.13
N LYS A 226 4.45 -16.80 8.69
CA LYS A 226 4.79 -18.22 8.55
C LYS A 226 3.78 -19.12 9.24
N THR A 227 3.37 -18.77 10.46
CA THR A 227 2.62 -19.66 11.37
C THR A 227 1.10 -19.50 11.30
N GLU A 228 0.59 -18.29 11.03
CA GLU A 228 -0.84 -17.96 11.17
C GLU A 228 -1.58 -17.73 9.85
N PHE A 229 -0.86 -17.65 8.74
CA PHE A 229 -1.45 -17.45 7.42
C PHE A 229 -1.56 -18.79 6.69
N SER A 230 -2.73 -19.04 6.13
CA SER A 230 -2.96 -20.17 5.21
C SER A 230 -2.13 -20.01 3.94
N GLU A 231 -1.87 -21.10 3.24
CA GLU A 231 -1.12 -21.04 1.96
C GLU A 231 -1.84 -20.22 0.89
N GLU A 232 -3.17 -20.17 0.92
CA GLU A 232 -3.97 -19.35 0.01
C GLU A 232 -3.77 -17.85 0.30
N GLU A 233 -3.81 -17.45 1.58
CA GLU A 233 -3.52 -16.07 2.00
C GLU A 233 -2.08 -15.67 1.66
N LYS A 234 -1.11 -16.55 1.93
CA LYS A 234 0.30 -16.36 1.55
C LYS A 234 0.46 -16.21 0.05
N GLN A 235 -0.15 -17.10 -0.75
CA GLN A 235 -0.14 -17.01 -2.21
C GLN A 235 -0.71 -15.68 -2.69
N PHE A 236 -1.80 -15.22 -2.09
CA PHE A 236 -2.41 -13.94 -2.44
C PHE A 236 -1.50 -12.74 -2.13
N ILE A 237 -0.89 -12.72 -0.95
CA ILE A 237 0.10 -11.69 -0.55
C ILE A 237 1.30 -11.71 -1.49
N ARG A 238 1.86 -12.90 -1.78
CA ARG A 238 2.98 -13.07 -2.73
C ARG A 238 2.60 -12.58 -4.12
N GLN A 239 1.41 -12.87 -4.63
CA GLN A 239 0.95 -12.37 -5.93
C GLN A 239 0.75 -10.86 -5.96
N SER A 240 0.51 -10.24 -4.80
CA SER A 240 0.35 -8.79 -4.65
C SER A 240 1.69 -8.04 -4.62
N ILE A 241 2.81 -8.74 -4.46
CA ILE A 241 4.17 -8.20 -4.65
C ILE A 241 4.52 -8.32 -6.14
N THR A 242 4.60 -7.19 -6.84
CA THR A 242 4.87 -7.14 -8.28
C THR A 242 6.25 -6.59 -8.61
N GLN A 243 6.92 -5.96 -7.63
CA GLN A 243 8.26 -5.43 -7.80
C GLN A 243 9.25 -6.56 -8.07
N SER A 244 9.99 -6.45 -9.18
CA SER A 244 10.97 -7.47 -9.58
C SER A 244 12.06 -7.64 -8.54
N GLY A 245 12.54 -8.86 -8.36
CA GLY A 245 13.58 -9.21 -7.39
C GLY A 245 13.09 -9.33 -5.95
N TYR A 246 12.02 -8.66 -5.54
CA TYR A 246 11.61 -8.65 -4.12
C TYR A 246 11.25 -10.04 -3.61
N LYS A 247 10.53 -10.86 -4.39
CA LYS A 247 10.21 -12.24 -3.98
C LYS A 247 11.47 -13.10 -3.81
N ILE A 248 12.44 -12.91 -4.68
CA ILE A 248 13.73 -13.63 -4.64
C ILE A 248 14.47 -13.24 -3.36
N SER A 249 14.59 -11.94 -3.07
CA SER A 249 15.24 -11.47 -1.84
C SER A 249 14.54 -11.97 -0.58
N ILE A 250 13.19 -12.03 -0.57
CA ILE A 250 12.48 -12.59 0.58
C ILE A 250 12.78 -14.10 0.73
N GLN A 251 12.82 -14.85 -0.38
CA GLN A 251 13.17 -16.26 -0.36
C GLN A 251 14.62 -16.50 0.10
N GLU A 252 15.56 -15.66 -0.33
CA GLU A 252 16.98 -15.72 0.07
C GLU A 252 17.16 -15.45 1.58
N ILE A 253 16.39 -14.51 2.13
CA ILE A 253 16.48 -14.14 3.55
C ILE A 253 15.83 -15.20 4.45
N PHE A 254 14.65 -15.70 4.08
CA PHE A 254 13.83 -16.51 4.98
C PHE A 254 13.74 -17.99 4.62
N GLY A 255 14.30 -18.41 3.49
CA GLY A 255 14.36 -19.80 3.03
C GLY A 255 13.03 -20.41 2.57
N GLU A 256 11.89 -19.76 2.83
CA GLU A 256 10.57 -20.17 2.37
C GLU A 256 9.71 -18.95 2.03
N ILE A 257 9.35 -18.82 0.74
CA ILE A 257 8.25 -18.00 0.18
C ILE A 257 7.80 -18.62 -1.13
#